data_AF-B7QD31-F1
#
_entry.id   AF-B7QD31-F1
#
_cell.length_a   1.000
_cell.length_b   1.000
_cell.length_c   1.000
_cell.angle_alpha   90.00
_cell.angle_beta   90.00
_cell.angle_gamma   90.00
#
_symmetry.space_group_name_H-M   'P 1'
#
loop_
_entity.id
_entity.type
_entity.pdbx_description
1 polymer ?
#
loop_
_entity_poly.entity_id
_entity_poly.type
_entity_poly.pdbx_seq_one_letter_code
_entity_poly.pdbx_strand_id
1 'polypeptide(L)' 'MHKCGVRGAAQGGISQIVGGEKAAPLEFPWQISLRILNLTANYEIGHTCGGSIINKQHVMTAAHCVYVQTIKGLH' A
#
# COMPACT_ATOMS: atom_id res chain seq x y z
N MET A 1 7.79 -24.68 -2.05
CA MET A 1 8.41 -23.36 -2.31
C MET A 1 7.30 -22.39 -2.70
N HIS A 2 7.02 -21.37 -1.88
CA HIS A 2 5.98 -20.40 -2.20
C HIS A 2 6.52 -19.38 -3.19
N LYS A 3 5.82 -19.16 -4.32
CA LYS A 3 6.18 -18.14 -5.32
C LYS A 3 5.87 -16.75 -4.77
N CYS A 4 6.79 -15.80 -4.91
CA CYS A 4 6.63 -14.39 -4.55
C CYS A 4 7.22 -13.50 -5.66
N GLY A 5 6.87 -12.20 -5.66
CA GLY A 5 7.47 -11.20 -6.56
C GLY A 5 7.13 -11.29 -8.05
N VAL A 6 6.23 -12.19 -8.45
CA VAL A 6 5.77 -12.31 -9.84
C VAL A 6 4.69 -11.28 -10.12
N ARG A 7 5.02 -10.26 -10.92
CA ARG A 7 4.06 -9.23 -11.36
C ARG A 7 3.10 -9.77 -12.43
N GLY A 8 1.92 -9.18 -12.50
CA GLY A 8 0.95 -9.44 -13.57
C GLY A 8 1.37 -8.83 -14.92
N ALA A 9 0.56 -9.08 -15.94
CA ALA A 9 0.76 -8.45 -17.25
C ALA A 9 0.51 -6.94 -17.13
N ALA A 10 1.51 -6.15 -17.51
CA ALA A 10 1.35 -4.70 -17.65
C ALA A 10 0.52 -4.41 -18.90
N GLN A 11 -0.43 -3.47 -18.81
CA GLN A 11 -1.15 -2.94 -19.97
C GLN A 11 -0.63 -1.54 -20.29
N GLY A 12 0.58 -1.48 -20.86
CA GLY A 12 1.24 -0.22 -21.20
C GLY A 12 2.69 -0.43 -21.66
N GLY A 13 3.11 0.35 -22.66
CA GLY A 13 4.49 0.43 -23.14
C GLY A 13 5.22 1.66 -22.56
N ILE A 14 6.54 1.51 -22.39
CA ILE A 14 7.53 2.40 -21.75
C ILE A 14 7.05 3.81 -21.30
N SER A 15 6.91 3.98 -19.98
CA SER A 15 7.27 5.23 -19.28
C SER A 15 8.30 4.89 -18.19
N GLN A 16 9.58 5.21 -18.43
CA GLN A 16 10.67 5.10 -17.44
C GLN A 16 10.71 6.32 -16.51
N ILE A 17 9.52 6.79 -16.13
CA ILE A 17 9.13 7.81 -15.14
C ILE A 17 9.79 9.20 -15.29
N VAL A 18 8.98 10.18 -15.72
CA VAL A 18 8.65 11.33 -14.86
C VAL A 18 7.13 11.55 -14.95
N GLY A 19 6.40 11.30 -13.84
CA GLY A 19 4.94 11.52 -13.72
C GLY A 19 4.07 10.29 -13.44
N GLY A 20 4.61 9.07 -13.54
CA GLY A 20 3.91 7.81 -13.22
C GLY A 20 2.86 7.37 -14.24
N GLU A 21 2.53 6.08 -14.24
CA GLU A 21 1.48 5.49 -15.08
C GLU A 21 0.49 4.68 -14.23
N LYS A 22 -0.75 4.53 -14.72
CA LYS A 22 -1.77 3.74 -14.03
C LYS A 22 -1.46 2.25 -14.21
N ALA A 23 -1.28 1.54 -13.10
CA ALA A 23 -1.09 0.09 -13.13
C ALA A 23 -2.31 -0.63 -13.71
N ALA A 24 -2.05 -1.68 -14.49
CA ALA A 24 -3.08 -2.58 -14.96
C ALA A 24 -3.70 -3.39 -13.79
N PRO A 25 -4.94 -3.89 -13.93
CA PRO A 25 -5.52 -4.78 -12.94
C PRO A 25 -4.59 -5.97 -12.64
N LEU A 26 -4.30 -6.20 -11.36
CA LEU A 26 -3.42 -7.27 -10.87
C LEU A 26 -1.96 -7.19 -11.33
N GLU A 27 -1.50 -6.05 -11.85
CA GLU A 27 -0.09 -5.87 -12.23
C GLU A 27 0.85 -6.02 -11.03
N PHE A 28 0.49 -5.42 -9.89
CA PHE A 28 1.21 -5.55 -8.63
C PHE A 28 0.33 -6.25 -7.60
N PRO A 29 0.22 -7.59 -7.65
CA PRO A 29 -0.77 -8.34 -6.86
C PRO A 29 -0.53 -8.28 -5.35
N TRP A 30 0.67 -7.88 -4.92
CA TRP A 30 0.98 -7.66 -3.51
C TRP A 30 0.53 -6.30 -2.99
N GLN A 31 0.15 -5.34 -3.85
CA GLN A 31 -0.21 -4.00 -3.41
C GLN A 31 -1.57 -3.99 -2.70
N ILE A 32 -1.62 -3.37 -1.53
CA ILE A 32 -2.86 -3.20 -0.76
C ILE A 32 -3.18 -1.73 -0.48
N SER A 33 -4.46 -1.46 -0.24
CA SER A 33 -4.96 -0.19 0.31
C SER A 33 -5.23 -0.39 1.79
N LEU A 34 -4.39 0.14 2.66
CA LEU A 34 -4.62 0.13 4.10
C LEU A 34 -5.66 1.20 4.43
N ARG A 35 -6.72 0.80 5.13
CA ARG A 35 -7.81 1.69 5.57
C ARG A 35 -8.03 1.53 7.06
N ILE A 36 -7.83 2.60 7.81
CA ILE A 36 -8.04 2.61 9.26
C ILE A 36 -9.37 3.30 9.54
N LEU A 37 -10.21 2.65 10.36
CA LEU A 37 -11.48 3.20 10.79
C LEU A 37 -11.22 4.46 11.62
N ASN A 38 -11.69 5.62 11.14
CA ASN A 38 -11.60 6.85 11.89
C ASN A 38 -12.82 6.98 12.81
N LEU A 39 -12.65 6.61 14.08
CA LEU A 39 -13.70 6.70 15.09
C LEU A 39 -14.11 8.14 15.42
N THR A 40 -13.27 9.13 15.08
CA THR A 40 -13.51 10.55 15.36
C THR A 40 -14.11 11.33 14.20
N ALA A 41 -14.10 10.78 12.98
CA ALA A 41 -14.59 11.44 11.77
C ALA A 41 -15.73 10.63 11.16
N ASN A 42 -16.89 10.59 11.84
CA ASN A 42 -18.12 9.96 11.35
C ASN A 42 -17.96 8.50 10.85
N TYR A 43 -17.02 7.74 11.39
CA TYR A 43 -16.71 6.37 10.94
C TYR A 43 -16.31 6.26 9.46
N GLU A 44 -15.74 7.32 8.87
CA GLU A 44 -15.25 7.25 7.49
C GLU A 44 -14.09 6.24 7.34
N ILE A 45 -14.15 5.42 6.28
CA ILE A 45 -13.16 4.40 5.95
C ILE A 45 -12.49 4.75 4.62
N GLY A 46 -11.52 5.66 4.68
CA GLY A 46 -10.72 6.09 3.54
C GLY A 46 -9.40 5.31 3.38
N HIS A 47 -8.73 5.52 2.24
CA HIS A 47 -7.33 5.10 2.08
C HIS A 47 -6.43 5.88 3.04
N THR A 48 -5.61 5.17 3.80
CA THR A 48 -4.65 5.76 4.75
C THR A 48 -3.22 5.61 4.24
N CYS A 49 -2.84 4.40 3.83
CA CYS A 49 -1.48 4.06 3.39
C CYS A 49 -1.48 2.88 2.41
N GLY A 50 -0.32 2.62 1.81
CA GLY A 50 -0.04 1.39 1.08
C GLY A 50 0.54 0.26 1.97
N GLY A 51 0.77 -0.89 1.36
CA GLY A 51 1.44 -2.03 1.97
C GLY A 51 1.64 -3.17 0.96
N SER A 52 2.45 -4.16 1.33
CA SER A 52 2.77 -5.31 0.47
C SER A 52 2.48 -6.63 1.15
N ILE A 53 1.73 -7.51 0.49
CA ILE A 53 1.54 -8.91 0.93
C ILE A 53 2.88 -9.64 0.84
N ILE A 54 3.38 -10.14 1.96
CA ILE A 54 4.66 -10.87 2.02
C ILE A 54 4.47 -12.38 2.16
N ASN A 55 3.32 -12.83 2.67
CA ASN A 55 2.88 -14.22 2.68
C ASN A 55 1.36 -14.30 2.86
N LYS A 56 0.81 -15.51 3.04
CA LYS A 56 -0.65 -15.75 3.14
C LYS A 56 -1.35 -15.03 4.30
N GLN A 57 -0.62 -14.56 5.30
CA GLN A 57 -1.18 -14.03 6.55
C GLN A 57 -0.58 -12.68 6.97
N HIS A 58 0.40 -12.16 6.22
CA HIS A 58 1.14 -10.98 6.63
C HIS A 58 1.24 -9.95 5.51
N VAL A 59 1.05 -8.69 5.91
CA VAL A 59 1.28 -7.49 5.10
C VAL A 59 2.38 -6.67 5.77
N MET A 60 3.34 -6.21 4.98
CA MET A 60 4.36 -5.26 5.39
C MET A 60 3.92 -3.83 5.04
N THR A 61 4.03 -2.90 5.99
CA THR A 61 3.73 -1.47 5.81
C THR A 61 4.65 -0.63 6.70
N ALA A 62 4.59 0.70 6.58
CA ALA A 62 5.38 1.60 7.41
C ALA A 62 4.81 1.69 8.83
N ALA A 63 5.68 1.79 9.85
CA ALA A 63 5.26 1.89 11.24
C ALA A 63 4.33 3.10 11.49
N HIS A 64 4.60 4.25 10.88
CA HIS A 64 3.77 5.46 11.03
C HIS A 64 2.36 5.32 10.42
N CYS A 65 2.12 4.28 9.59
CA CYS A 65 0.79 4.01 9.05
C CYS A 65 -0.10 3.29 10.06
N VAL A 66 0.45 2.65 11.09
CA VAL A 66 -0.30 1.85 12.09
C VAL A 66 -0.08 2.30 13.54
N TYR A 67 0.98 3.07 13.78
CA TYR A 67 1.25 3.74 15.06
C TYR A 67 1.14 5.24 14.87
N VAL A 68 0.25 5.88 15.62
CA VAL A 68 0.23 7.34 15.75
C VAL A 68 1.51 7.73 16.46
N GLN A 69 2.43 8.43 15.78
CA GLN A 69 3.53 9.07 16.49
C GLN A 69 2.94 10.22 17.31
N THR A 70 2.76 9.99 18.61
CA THR A 70 2.47 11.05 19.59
C THR A 70 3.64 12.03 19.76
N ILE A 71 4.71 11.94 18.97
CA ILE A 71 5.90 12.79 19.12
C ILE A 71 6.30 13.38 17.76
N LYS A 72 5.52 14.36 17.29
CA LYS A 72 5.97 15.34 16.27
C LYS A 72 6.53 16.61 16.92
N GLY A 73 7.25 16.51 18.04
CA GLY A 73 7.68 17.72 18.77
C GLY A 73 8.77 17.58 19.83
N LEU A 74 9.65 16.57 19.76
CA LEU A 74 10.87 16.55 20.59
C LEU A 74 12.08 16.22 19.71
N HIS A 75 12.52 17.26 18.98
CA HIS A 75 13.92 17.63 18.89
C HIS A 75 13.99 19.15 18.97
#